data_AF-A0A084SQS1-F1
#
_entry.id   AF-A0A084SQS1-F1
#
_cell.length_a   1.000
_cell.length_b   1.000
_cell.length_c   1.000
_cell.angle_alpha   90.00
_cell.angle_beta   90.00
_cell.angle_gamma   90.00
#
_symmetry.space_group_name_H-M   'P 1'
#
loop_
_entity.id
_entity.type
_entity.pdbx_description
1 polymer ?
#
loop_
_entity_poly.entity_id
_entity_poly.type
_entity_poly.pdbx_seq_one_letter_code
_entity_poly.pdbx_strand_id
1 'polypeptide(L)'
;MNGLTYDMVRVDWRKAMPFLKPIINGYRSHWNKVYIGITSAPEFRWNQHRVLGWPKEMVVIYEALTPMIAGELEQDLIDYARRCNFREDIQNIGPGGEGIENGSGHHYLYLLIGDRK
;
A
#
# COMPACT_ATOMS: atom_id res chain seq x y z
N MET A 1 -7.18 -8.35 11.41
CA MET A 1 -8.19 -7.48 12.05
C MET A 1 -9.12 -7.02 10.92
N ASN A 2 -10.30 -6.49 11.19
CA ASN A 2 -11.15 -5.95 10.10
C ASN A 2 -11.15 -4.43 10.24
N GLY A 3 -10.61 -3.67 9.29
CA GLY A 3 -10.61 -2.21 9.36
C GLY A 3 -9.46 -1.49 8.67
N LEU A 4 -9.39 -0.19 8.92
CA LEU A 4 -8.29 0.70 8.53
C LEU A 4 -7.33 0.85 9.71
N THR A 5 -6.04 0.60 9.49
CA THR A 5 -5.00 0.72 10.50
C THR A 5 -3.86 1.60 10.01
N TYR A 6 -3.11 2.18 10.94
CA TYR A 6 -1.97 3.05 10.66
C TYR A 6 -0.74 2.48 11.36
N ASP A 7 0.17 1.90 10.59
CA ASP A 7 1.46 1.35 11.06
C ASP A 7 2.59 1.97 10.23
N MET A 8 2.71 3.29 10.39
CA MET A 8 3.52 4.11 9.48
C MET A 8 4.99 4.11 9.87
N VAL A 9 5.84 3.83 8.88
CA VAL A 9 7.27 4.10 8.98
C VAL A 9 7.50 5.62 9.00
N ARG A 10 8.27 6.10 9.99
CA ARG A 10 8.59 7.53 10.18
C ARG A 10 10.07 7.81 9.89
N VAL A 11 10.45 7.82 8.61
CA VAL A 11 11.82 8.11 8.15
C VAL A 11 11.78 9.00 6.90
N ASP A 12 12.92 9.58 6.51
CA ASP A 12 13.06 10.24 5.20
C ASP A 12 12.78 9.26 4.06
N TRP A 13 12.12 9.71 3.00
CA TRP A 13 11.64 8.84 1.92
C TRP A 13 12.76 8.07 1.23
N ARG A 14 13.97 8.64 1.14
CA ARG A 14 15.14 7.95 0.56
C ARG A 14 15.60 6.77 1.40
N LYS A 15 15.16 6.69 2.66
CA LYS A 15 15.44 5.63 3.62
C LYS A 15 14.23 4.76 3.91
N ALA A 16 13.08 4.98 3.28
CA ALA A 16 11.84 4.27 3.60
C ALA A 16 11.85 2.80 3.16
N MET A 17 12.37 2.49 1.97
CA MET A 17 12.32 1.14 1.39
C MET A 17 12.91 0.02 2.27
N PRO A 18 14.06 0.19 2.95
CA PRO A 18 14.55 -0.80 3.92
C PRO A 18 13.56 -1.19 5.02
N PHE A 19 12.61 -0.31 5.38
CA PHE A 19 11.58 -0.58 6.39
C PHE A 19 10.26 -1.07 5.79
N LEU A 20 9.89 -0.58 4.59
CA LEU A 20 8.67 -1.00 3.90
C LEU A 20 8.75 -2.46 3.40
N LYS A 21 9.94 -2.90 2.97
CA LYS A 21 10.17 -4.28 2.49
C LYS A 21 9.86 -5.35 3.56
N PRO A 22 10.34 -5.24 4.82
CA PRO A 22 9.92 -6.14 5.89
C PRO A 22 8.41 -6.20 6.12
N ILE A 23 7.71 -5.06 6.06
CA ILE A 23 6.25 -5.01 6.24
C ILE A 23 5.57 -5.87 5.18
N ILE A 24 5.87 -5.63 3.90
CA ILE A 24 5.21 -6.39 2.83
C ILE A 24 5.63 -7.88 2.83
N ASN A 25 6.85 -8.19 3.26
CA ASN A 25 7.32 -9.57 3.42
C ASN A 25 6.47 -10.38 4.42
N GLY A 26 5.91 -9.74 5.44
CA GLY A 26 5.00 -10.38 6.40
C GLY A 26 3.75 -10.98 5.75
N TYR A 27 3.37 -10.46 4.57
CA TYR A 27 2.18 -10.89 3.86
C TYR A 27 2.43 -11.97 2.78
N ARG A 28 3.70 -12.33 2.53
CA ARG A 28 4.10 -13.20 1.39
C ARG A 28 3.44 -14.58 1.33
N SER A 29 3.30 -15.26 2.46
CA SER A 29 2.97 -16.70 2.48
C SER A 29 1.57 -17.03 3.01
N HIS A 30 0.96 -16.10 3.73
CA HIS A 30 -0.25 -16.36 4.53
C HIS A 30 -1.50 -15.65 4.01
N TRP A 31 -1.40 -14.83 2.96
CA TRP A 31 -2.53 -14.00 2.53
C TRP A 31 -2.88 -14.29 1.07
N ASN A 32 -4.19 -14.30 0.78
CA ASN A 32 -4.68 -14.63 -0.55
C ASN A 32 -4.68 -13.46 -1.53
N LYS A 33 -4.59 -12.21 -1.03
CA LYS A 33 -4.61 -10.98 -1.82
C LYS A 33 -3.78 -9.91 -1.13
N VAL A 34 -2.92 -9.26 -1.88
CA VAL A 34 -2.18 -8.07 -1.45
C VAL A 34 -2.26 -7.06 -2.58
N TYR A 35 -2.59 -5.81 -2.26
CA TYR A 35 -2.55 -4.69 -3.19
C TYR A 35 -1.87 -3.51 -2.52
N ILE A 36 -1.03 -2.82 -3.26
CA ILE A 36 -0.32 -1.62 -2.82
C ILE A 36 -1.01 -0.43 -3.48
N GLY A 37 -1.27 0.63 -2.72
CA GLY A 37 -1.94 1.80 -3.27
C GLY A 37 -1.51 3.08 -2.60
N ILE A 38 -1.85 4.20 -3.22
CA ILE A 38 -1.68 5.54 -2.64
C ILE A 38 -3.00 6.32 -2.59
N THR A 39 -3.11 7.22 -1.61
CA THR A 39 -4.30 8.06 -1.42
C THR A 39 -3.98 9.31 -0.61
N SER A 40 -4.71 10.41 -0.83
CA SER A 40 -4.69 11.59 0.05
C SER A 40 -5.72 11.50 1.20
N ALA A 41 -6.66 10.55 1.13
CA ALA A 41 -7.73 10.37 2.10
C ALA A 41 -7.93 8.87 2.41
N PRO A 42 -7.18 8.29 3.36
CA PRO A 42 -7.23 6.86 3.65
C PRO A 42 -8.62 6.36 4.04
N GLU A 43 -9.38 7.09 4.85
CA GLU A 43 -10.73 6.72 5.29
C GLU A 43 -11.71 6.65 4.12
N PHE A 44 -11.66 7.65 3.24
CA PHE A 44 -12.51 7.71 2.06
C PHE A 44 -12.15 6.57 1.09
N ARG A 45 -10.86 6.38 0.83
CA ARG A 45 -10.37 5.32 -0.07
C ARG A 45 -10.67 3.93 0.49
N TRP A 46 -10.56 3.74 1.79
CA TRP A 46 -10.97 2.52 2.47
C TRP A 46 -12.45 2.22 2.25
N ASN A 47 -13.31 3.22 2.43
CA ASN A 47 -14.73 3.05 2.21
C ASN A 47 -15.07 2.69 0.75
N GLN A 48 -14.40 3.31 -0.22
CA GLN A 48 -14.54 2.94 -1.64
C GLN A 48 -14.19 1.47 -1.89
N HIS A 49 -13.05 1.02 -1.38
CA HIS A 49 -12.61 -0.38 -1.52
C HIS A 49 -13.59 -1.36 -0.88
N ARG A 50 -14.09 -1.05 0.33
CA ARG A 50 -15.11 -1.86 1.00
C ARG A 50 -16.37 -2.03 0.17
N VAL A 51 -16.86 -0.96 -0.45
CA VAL A 51 -18.05 -1.01 -1.32
C VAL A 51 -17.80 -1.88 -2.55
N LEU A 52 -16.57 -1.87 -3.08
CA LEU A 52 -16.15 -2.68 -4.23
C LEU A 52 -15.79 -4.13 -3.88
N GLY A 53 -15.94 -4.55 -2.63
CA GLY A 53 -15.61 -5.92 -2.20
C GLY A 53 -14.10 -6.21 -2.13
N TRP A 54 -13.27 -5.16 -2.15
CA TRP A 54 -11.85 -5.25 -1.81
C TRP A 54 -11.67 -5.57 -0.32
N PRO A 55 -10.52 -6.12 0.08
CA PRO A 55 -10.45 -7.07 1.18
C PRO A 55 -10.50 -6.44 2.58
N LYS A 56 -10.43 -7.29 3.61
CA LYS A 56 -10.84 -7.02 5.00
C LYS A 56 -10.08 -5.92 5.73
N GLU A 57 -8.86 -5.62 5.31
CA GLU A 57 -7.98 -4.71 6.03
C GLU A 57 -7.23 -3.78 5.08
N MET A 58 -7.15 -2.50 5.45
CA MET A 58 -6.29 -1.51 4.84
C MET A 58 -5.26 -1.05 5.87
N VAL A 59 -3.98 -1.16 5.55
CA VAL A 59 -2.88 -0.77 6.43
C VAL A 59 -2.13 0.39 5.79
N VAL A 60 -2.17 1.56 6.39
CA VAL A 60 -1.38 2.72 5.98
C VAL A 60 0.03 2.56 6.54
N ILE A 61 1.03 2.48 5.66
CA ILE A 61 2.40 2.11 6.00
C ILE A 61 3.41 3.25 5.82
N TYR A 62 3.03 4.32 5.12
CA TYR A 62 3.89 5.47 4.94
C TYR A 62 3.09 6.73 4.64
N GLU A 63 3.65 7.88 5.01
CA GLU A 63 3.13 9.21 4.71
C GLU A 63 4.21 10.02 3.97
N ALA A 64 3.87 10.47 2.78
CA ALA A 64 4.70 11.23 1.87
C ALA A 64 4.20 12.68 1.79
N LEU A 65 5.16 13.60 1.69
CA LEU A 65 4.91 15.04 1.62
C LEU A 65 4.46 15.51 0.23
N THR A 66 4.68 14.69 -0.80
CA THR A 66 4.34 15.03 -2.19
C THR A 66 3.78 13.80 -2.91
N PRO A 67 2.95 14.03 -3.94
CA PRO A 67 2.38 12.94 -4.73
C PRO A 67 3.47 12.14 -5.45
N MET A 68 4.52 12.84 -5.92
CA MET A 68 5.68 12.25 -6.58
C MET A 68 6.40 11.23 -5.67
N ILE A 69 6.68 11.61 -4.42
CA ILE A 69 7.34 10.70 -3.46
C ILE A 69 6.46 9.47 -3.19
N ALA A 70 5.14 9.67 -3.04
CA ALA A 70 4.21 8.56 -2.83
C ALA A 70 4.21 7.59 -4.01
N GLY A 71 4.13 8.10 -5.24
CA GLY A 71 4.16 7.29 -6.46
C GLY A 71 5.48 6.56 -6.68
N GLU A 72 6.62 7.21 -6.41
CA GLU A 72 7.93 6.55 -6.48
C GLU A 72 8.03 5.38 -5.49
N LEU A 73 7.65 5.59 -4.24
CA LEU A 73 7.66 4.53 -3.22
C LEU A 73 6.66 3.41 -3.53
N GLU A 74 5.49 3.74 -4.07
CA GLU A 74 4.51 2.75 -4.52
C GLU A 74 5.10 1.86 -5.62
N GLN A 75 5.65 2.47 -6.66
CA GLN A 75 6.25 1.74 -7.79
C GLN A 75 7.41 0.85 -7.33
N ASP A 76 8.32 1.37 -6.50
CA ASP A 76 9.43 0.61 -5.94
C ASP A 76 8.96 -0.59 -5.11
N LEU A 77 7.86 -0.44 -4.36
CA LEU A 77 7.30 -1.50 -3.54
C LEU A 77 6.55 -2.54 -4.38
N ILE A 78 5.83 -2.12 -5.43
CA ILE A 78 5.22 -3.00 -6.44
C ILE A 78 6.30 -3.85 -7.12
N ASP A 79 7.37 -3.21 -7.60
CA ASP A 79 8.47 -3.90 -8.29
C ASP A 79 9.21 -4.85 -7.36
N TYR A 80 9.45 -4.43 -6.11
CA TYR A 80 9.96 -5.33 -5.10
C TYR A 80 9.02 -6.53 -4.92
N ALA A 81 7.74 -6.31 -4.67
CA ALA A 81 6.78 -7.38 -4.41
C ALA A 81 6.62 -8.36 -5.58
N ARG A 82 6.67 -7.89 -6.83
CA ARG A 82 6.67 -8.76 -8.03
C ARG A 82 7.93 -9.64 -8.15
N ARG A 83 9.08 -9.16 -7.68
CA ARG A 83 10.34 -9.95 -7.63
C ARG A 83 10.39 -10.89 -6.43
N CYS A 84 9.58 -10.61 -5.42
CA CYS A 84 9.44 -11.44 -4.26
C CYS A 84 8.48 -12.57 -4.62
N ASN A 85 8.88 -13.82 -4.38
CA ASN A 85 8.01 -14.97 -4.59
C ASN A 85 6.87 -14.99 -3.56
N PHE A 86 5.91 -14.06 -3.68
CA PHE A 86 4.64 -14.14 -2.97
C PHE A 86 3.94 -15.43 -3.41
N ARG A 87 3.20 -16.03 -2.49
CA ARG A 87 2.43 -17.24 -2.79
C ARG A 87 1.34 -16.97 -3.82
N GLU A 88 0.80 -15.77 -3.81
CA GLU A 88 -0.17 -15.25 -4.78
C GLU A 88 0.36 -13.92 -5.32
N ASP A 89 0.17 -13.66 -6.61
CA ASP A 89 0.60 -12.40 -7.19
C ASP A 89 -0.13 -11.21 -6.55
N ILE A 90 0.60 -10.10 -6.37
CA ILE A 90 -0.01 -8.84 -5.97
C ILE A 90 -1.04 -8.41 -7.02
N GLN A 91 -2.13 -7.81 -6.56
CA GLN A 91 -3.27 -7.48 -7.42
C GLN A 91 -3.08 -6.17 -8.20
N ASN A 92 -1.90 -5.56 -8.13
CA ASN A 92 -1.55 -4.37 -8.91
C ASN A 92 -1.40 -4.73 -10.39
N ILE A 93 -2.40 -4.38 -11.20
CA ILE A 93 -2.40 -4.59 -12.66
C ILE A 93 -1.60 -3.49 -13.38
N GLY A 94 -1.69 -2.24 -12.92
CA GLY A 94 -0.99 -1.08 -13.48
C GLY A 94 0.34 -0.73 -12.77
N PRO A 95 1.05 0.30 -13.27
CA PRO A 95 2.15 0.94 -12.53
C PRO A 95 1.62 1.77 -11.34
N GLY A 96 2.52 2.12 -10.42
CA GLY A 96 2.22 3.07 -9.33
C GLY A 96 1.94 4.48 -9.86
N GLY A 97 1.27 5.30 -9.05
CA GLY A 97 0.86 6.66 -9.36
C GLY A 97 -0.61 6.80 -9.76
N GLU A 98 -1.36 5.70 -9.89
CA GLU A 98 -2.77 5.75 -10.23
C GLU A 98 -3.64 6.13 -9.01
N GLY A 99 -4.28 7.30 -9.07
CA GLY A 99 -5.28 7.72 -8.07
C GLY A 99 -4.91 8.93 -7.21
N ILE A 100 -3.82 9.63 -7.52
CA ILE A 100 -3.55 10.92 -6.87
C ILE A 100 -4.21 12.06 -7.65
N GLU A 101 -5.14 12.75 -7.02
CA GLU A 101 -5.52 14.10 -7.44
C GLU A 101 -4.38 15.07 -7.08
N ASN A 102 -4.08 16.04 -7.94
CA ASN A 102 -3.05 17.09 -7.70
C ASN A 102 -3.49 18.10 -6.62
N GLY A 103 -4.00 17.62 -5.48
CA GLY A 103 -4.34 18.43 -4.32
C GLY A 103 -3.15 18.65 -3.40
N SER A 104 -3.10 19.81 -2.76
CA SER A 104 -2.17 20.07 -1.66
C SER A 104 -2.58 19.25 -0.43
N GLY A 105 -1.78 18.27 -0.03
CA GLY A 105 -2.07 17.47 1.15
C GLY A 105 -1.04 16.38 1.40
N HIS A 106 -1.20 15.68 2.52
CA HIS A 106 -0.43 14.49 2.83
C HIS A 106 -0.86 13.35 1.90
N HIS A 107 0.11 12.56 1.42
CA HIS A 107 -0.13 11.41 0.57
C HIS A 107 0.27 10.15 1.33
N TYR A 108 -0.54 9.12 1.29
CA TYR A 108 -0.34 7.91 2.08
C TYR A 108 -0.13 6.72 1.18
N LEU A 109 0.90 5.91 1.48
CA LEU A 109 1.07 4.58 0.91
C LEU A 109 0.37 3.58 1.83
N TYR A 110 -0.40 2.68 1.25
CA TYR A 110 -1.16 1.68 1.97
C TYR A 110 -1.10 0.31 1.31
N LEU A 111 -1.45 -0.71 2.08
CA LEU A 111 -1.69 -2.07 1.63
C LEU A 111 -3.16 -2.43 1.83
N LEU A 112 -3.80 -3.07 0.85
CA LEU A 112 -5.04 -3.82 1.04
C LEU A 112 -4.70 -5.29 1.19
N ILE A 113 -5.18 -5.87 2.28
CA ILE A 113 -4.83 -7.23 2.68
C ILE A 113 -6.08 -8.10 2.71
N GLY A 114 -5.97 -9.21 1.99
CA GLY A 114 -6.92 -10.31 1.79
C GLY A 114 -7.34 -11.06 3.04
N ASP A 115 -7.88 -12.26 2.84
CA ASP A 115 -8.03 -13.23 3.92
C ASP A 115 -6.70 -13.93 4.20
N ARG A 116 -6.45 -14.19 5.47
CA ARG A 116 -5.40 -15.09 5.90
C ARG A 116 -5.80 -16.51 5.55
N LYS A 117 -4.94 -17.24 4.84
CA LYS A 117 -5.06 -18.68 4.59
C LYS A 117 -4.62 -19.48 5.82
#